data_AF-A0A834F8F3-F1
#
_entry.id   AF-A0A834F8F3-F1
#
_cell.length_a   1.000
_cell.length_b   1.000
_cell.length_c   1.000
_cell.angle_alpha   90.00
_cell.angle_beta   90.00
_cell.angle_gamma   90.00
#
_symmetry.space_group_name_H-M   'P 1'
#
loop_
_entity.id
_entity.type
_entity.pdbx_description
1 polymer ?
#
loop_
_entity_poly.entity_id
_entity_poly.type
_entity_poly.pdbx_seq_one_letter_code
_entity_poly.pdbx_strand_id
1 'polypeptide(L)'
;MDLLSCNNTAPTFLFSPVSSDEMSVRAGQGSDEVLVSQAVWDYLAAAGRPWLIDFQHRQGMSAGIIRRGERGGCCAVRLQPVEGFRNAGVMDAPVSSDTRKAFIDLCRCARKEMCKQDGGSKRKRGMLPCGVEQNGEGNLLQPPPLQPRRSQRQQQRFRKPADEEAFAMLHEAAQRKDLGSSLASQTEAEDGNTCSICMGDIVEKTTLEKCGHSFCHFCLDQAFKVKKACPVCRLVYGQLIGNQPANGSMIVERDPDLELPGHEGYGCICIIYSFPPGLQSIEHPNPGVRYPGTDRVAYLPDSPEGNRVLGLLRRAFEQRLIFTIGTSMTTGMQNVITWNDIHHKTSIWGGPR
;
A
#
# COMPACT_ATOMS: atom_id res chain seq x y z
N MET A 1 17.25 11.41 61.68
CA MET A 1 17.59 12.84 61.68
C MET A 1 17.02 13.41 60.40
N ASP A 2 16.02 14.26 60.60
CA ASP A 2 15.58 15.38 59.78
C ASP A 2 15.17 15.15 58.31
N LEU A 3 14.08 15.71 57.77
CA LEU A 3 12.84 16.35 58.22
C LEU A 3 12.13 16.69 56.88
N LEU A 4 10.79 16.54 56.82
CA LEU A 4 9.75 17.35 56.12
C LEU A 4 10.12 18.06 54.79
N SER A 5 9.26 18.14 53.76
CA SER A 5 7.84 18.45 53.83
C SER A 5 7.16 18.30 52.45
N CYS A 6 5.86 18.02 52.51
CA CYS A 6 4.89 18.05 51.42
C CYS A 6 4.80 19.42 50.71
N ASN A 7 4.30 19.43 49.46
CA ASN A 7 3.09 20.21 49.17
C ASN A 7 2.40 19.86 47.84
N ASN A 8 1.08 19.83 47.96
CA ASN A 8 0.04 19.63 46.95
C ASN A 8 0.09 20.63 45.79
N THR A 9 -0.38 20.20 44.61
CA THR A 9 -1.47 20.89 43.88
C THR A 9 -1.98 20.04 42.72
N ALA A 10 -3.19 19.51 42.84
CA ALA A 10 -4.10 19.39 41.71
C ALA A 10 -4.85 20.72 41.55
N PRO A 11 -5.25 21.10 40.33
CA PRO A 11 -6.69 21.01 40.08
C PRO A 11 -7.05 20.49 38.68
N THR A 12 -8.35 20.19 38.62
CA THR A 12 -9.22 19.56 37.63
C THR A 12 -9.47 20.34 36.33
N PHE A 13 -9.59 19.56 35.25
CA PHE A 13 -10.49 19.64 34.08
C PHE A 13 -10.80 21.00 33.42
N LEU A 14 -10.43 21.12 32.14
CA LEU A 14 -11.31 21.67 31.09
C LEU A 14 -11.20 20.81 29.82
N PHE A 15 -12.37 20.37 29.33
CA PHE A 15 -12.55 19.62 28.09
C PHE A 15 -12.97 20.57 26.96
N SER A 16 -12.54 20.22 25.74
CA SER A 16 -13.10 20.56 24.41
C SER A 16 -12.59 21.85 23.73
N PRO A 17 -12.62 21.95 22.37
CA PRO A 17 -13.02 20.97 21.36
C PRO A 17 -11.90 20.59 20.36
N VAL A 18 -12.16 19.47 19.67
CA VAL A 18 -11.45 18.96 18.49
C VAL A 18 -11.29 20.06 17.44
N SER A 19 -10.06 20.38 17.05
CA SER A 19 -9.78 21.03 15.77
C SER A 19 -9.52 19.94 14.73
N SER A 20 -10.57 19.61 14.00
CA SER A 20 -10.54 18.80 12.79
C SER A 20 -9.93 19.62 11.67
N ASP A 21 -8.61 19.71 11.59
CA ASP A 21 -7.87 20.17 10.40
C ASP A 21 -6.36 19.95 10.60
N GLU A 22 -5.90 18.70 10.52
CA GLU A 22 -4.48 18.42 10.22
C GLU A 22 -4.28 16.96 9.82
N MET A 23 -4.59 16.65 8.56
CA MET A 23 -3.93 15.54 7.85
C MET A 23 -2.99 16.15 6.82
N SER A 24 -2.04 16.97 7.30
CA SER A 24 -0.89 17.32 6.50
C SER A 24 -0.10 16.04 6.30
N VAL A 25 -0.16 15.56 5.05
CA VAL A 25 0.72 14.56 4.48
C VAL A 25 2.15 14.99 4.80
N ARG A 26 2.71 14.45 5.88
CA ARG A 26 4.15 14.47 6.09
C ARG A 26 4.76 13.46 5.11
N ALA A 27 4.75 13.82 3.82
CA ALA A 27 6.03 13.84 3.13
C ALA A 27 6.95 14.59 4.07
N GLY A 28 8.06 14.03 4.53
CA GLY A 28 8.98 14.78 5.37
C GLY A 28 9.39 16.07 4.63
N GLN A 29 8.66 17.16 4.82
CA GLN A 29 9.05 18.50 4.46
C GLN A 29 10.16 18.80 5.46
N GLY A 30 11.40 18.62 5.01
CA GLY A 30 12.60 18.82 5.84
C GLY A 30 13.44 17.57 6.11
N SER A 31 13.10 16.38 5.57
CA SER A 31 14.03 15.25 5.61
C SER A 31 14.87 15.20 4.34
N ASP A 32 16.19 15.18 4.49
CA ASP A 32 17.15 15.02 3.39
C ASP A 32 17.14 13.59 2.81
N GLU A 33 16.20 12.74 3.25
CA GLU A 33 16.03 11.34 2.87
C GLU A 33 14.93 11.15 1.81
N VAL A 34 15.22 10.33 0.80
CA VAL A 34 14.35 9.93 -0.30
C VAL A 34 14.42 8.42 -0.46
N LEU A 35 13.26 7.76 -0.51
CA LEU A 35 13.18 6.32 -0.77
C LEU A 35 13.16 6.07 -2.28
N VAL A 36 14.09 5.25 -2.76
CA VAL A 36 14.26 4.92 -4.18
C VAL A 36 14.26 3.41 -4.32
N SER A 37 13.60 2.84 -5.34
CA SER A 37 13.68 1.40 -5.58
C SER A 37 15.12 0.98 -5.91
N GLN A 38 15.55 -0.20 -5.45
CA GLN A 38 16.93 -0.65 -5.63
C GLN A 38 17.36 -0.68 -7.11
N ALA A 39 16.49 -1.17 -8.00
CA ALA A 39 16.75 -1.21 -9.44
C ALA A 39 17.00 0.18 -10.06
N VAL A 40 16.26 1.20 -9.61
CA VAL A 40 16.46 2.59 -10.08
C VAL A 40 17.77 3.14 -9.55
N TRP A 41 18.11 2.87 -8.30
CA TRP A 41 19.40 3.27 -7.76
C TRP A 41 20.56 2.62 -8.52
N ASP A 42 20.50 1.31 -8.73
CA ASP A 42 21.54 0.57 -9.42
C ASP A 42 21.68 1.08 -10.87
N TYR A 43 20.57 1.47 -11.52
CA TYR A 43 20.60 2.12 -12.83
C TYR A 43 21.27 3.50 -12.79
N LEU A 44 20.93 4.34 -11.80
CA LEU A 44 21.53 5.67 -11.63
C LEU A 44 23.02 5.59 -11.31
N ALA A 45 23.43 4.60 -10.50
CA ALA A 45 24.78 4.39 -10.03
C ALA A 45 25.63 3.49 -10.95
N ALA A 46 25.06 2.97 -12.04
CA ALA A 46 25.77 2.11 -12.98
C ALA A 46 27.00 2.83 -13.57
N ALA A 47 28.14 2.14 -13.60
CA ALA A 47 29.38 2.67 -14.14
C ALA A 47 29.20 3.16 -15.59
N GLY A 48 29.72 4.35 -15.91
CA GLY A 48 29.62 4.97 -17.24
C GLY A 48 28.35 5.79 -17.48
N ARG A 49 27.45 5.94 -16.49
CA ARG A 49 26.28 6.83 -16.58
C ARG A 49 26.53 8.12 -15.79
N PRO A 50 26.38 9.31 -16.40
CA PRO A 50 26.68 10.58 -15.73
C PRO A 50 25.53 11.08 -14.84
N TRP A 51 24.47 10.32 -14.59
CA TRP A 51 23.22 10.82 -14.01
C TRP A 51 23.39 11.46 -12.62
N LEU A 52 24.07 10.75 -11.71
CA LEU A 52 24.34 11.26 -10.35
C LEU A 52 25.38 12.40 -10.35
N ILE A 53 26.35 12.35 -11.27
CA ILE A 53 27.38 13.38 -11.43
C ILE A 53 26.76 14.68 -11.97
N ASP A 54 25.90 14.58 -12.98
CA ASP A 54 25.14 15.67 -13.56
C ASP A 54 24.20 16.30 -12.55
N PHE A 55 23.51 15.46 -11.76
CA PHE A 55 22.67 15.93 -10.66
C PHE A 55 23.51 16.74 -9.66
N GLN A 56 24.67 16.20 -9.26
CA GLN A 56 25.59 16.88 -8.36
C GLN A 56 26.07 18.22 -8.90
N HIS A 57 26.47 18.29 -10.17
CA HIS A 57 26.93 19.54 -10.78
C HIS A 57 25.81 20.59 -10.89
N ARG A 58 24.57 20.18 -11.17
CA ARG A 58 23.43 21.09 -11.34
C ARG A 58 22.83 21.56 -10.02
N GLN A 59 22.84 20.71 -9.00
CA GLN A 59 22.15 20.96 -7.73
C GLN A 59 23.12 21.29 -6.59
N GLY A 60 24.43 21.05 -6.75
CA GLY A 60 25.42 21.18 -5.68
C GLY A 60 25.26 20.14 -4.56
N MET A 61 24.50 19.07 -4.82
CA MET A 61 24.15 18.03 -3.84
C MET A 61 24.52 16.65 -4.37
N SER A 62 25.19 15.84 -3.56
CA SER A 62 25.37 14.42 -3.83
C SER A 62 24.18 13.63 -3.30
N ALA A 63 23.92 12.48 -3.91
CA ALA A 63 22.95 11.51 -3.42
C ALA A 63 23.71 10.25 -3.02
N GLY A 64 23.46 9.73 -1.82
CA GLY A 64 24.13 8.53 -1.30
C GLY A 64 23.18 7.61 -0.56
N ILE A 65 23.34 6.29 -0.70
CA ILE A 65 22.57 5.34 0.10
C ILE A 65 23.01 5.44 1.56
N ILE A 66 22.04 5.64 2.45
CA ILE A 66 22.24 5.54 3.90
C ILE A 66 21.67 4.25 4.48
N ARG A 67 20.65 3.67 3.84
CA ARG A 67 20.05 2.39 4.24
C ARG A 67 19.63 1.61 3.01
N ARG A 68 20.07 0.35 2.89
CA ARG A 68 19.51 -0.60 1.91
C ARG A 68 18.39 -1.38 2.61
N GLY A 69 17.23 -1.46 1.98
CA GLY A 69 16.15 -2.30 2.50
C GLY A 69 16.60 -3.77 2.51
N GLU A 70 16.31 -4.48 3.60
CA GLU A 70 16.78 -5.85 3.86
C GLU A 70 16.44 -6.87 2.76
N ARG A 71 15.46 -6.57 1.89
CA ARG A 71 15.03 -7.42 0.77
C ARG A 71 15.31 -6.83 -0.62
N GLY A 72 16.16 -5.81 -0.73
CA GLY A 72 16.58 -5.27 -2.03
C GLY A 72 15.47 -4.64 -2.87
N GLY A 73 14.36 -4.24 -2.26
CA GLY A 73 13.24 -3.58 -2.97
C GLY A 73 13.39 -2.07 -3.08
N CYS A 74 13.98 -1.44 -2.07
CA CYS A 74 14.24 -0.01 -2.02
C CYS A 74 15.46 0.31 -1.14
N CYS A 75 16.04 1.48 -1.36
CA CYS A 75 17.10 2.08 -0.57
C CYS A 75 16.69 3.49 -0.14
N ALA A 76 17.01 3.86 1.09
CA ALA A 76 16.95 5.24 1.54
C ALA A 76 18.22 5.95 1.08
N VAL A 77 18.02 7.02 0.32
CA VAL A 77 19.05 7.88 -0.24
C VAL A 77 19.02 9.20 0.51
N ARG A 78 20.16 9.66 1.01
CA ARG A 78 20.30 10.99 1.59
C ARG A 78 20.92 11.93 0.57
N LEU A 79 20.38 13.14 0.48
CA LEU A 79 20.95 14.24 -0.29
C LEU A 79 21.87 15.05 0.62
N GLN A 80 23.13 15.21 0.23
CA GLN A 80 24.14 15.91 1.03
C GLN A 80 24.80 17.03 0.22
N PRO A 81 25.11 18.18 0.83
CA PRO A 81 25.90 19.22 0.16
C PRO A 81 27.27 18.69 -0.23
N VAL A 82 27.76 19.07 -1.41
CA VAL A 82 29.15 18.79 -1.80
C VAL A 82 30.03 19.97 -1.41
N GLU A 83 31.05 19.70 -0.61
CA GLU A 83 32.04 20.70 -0.22
C GLU A 83 32.71 21.28 -1.47
N GLY A 84 32.65 22.61 -1.61
CA GLY A 84 33.20 23.36 -2.75
C GLY A 84 32.19 24.16 -3.58
N PHE A 85 30.87 23.98 -3.39
CA PHE A 85 29.83 24.69 -4.15
C PHE A 85 29.11 25.84 -3.40
N ARG A 86 29.43 26.08 -2.11
CA ARG A 86 28.91 27.22 -1.33
C ARG A 86 30.01 27.80 -0.43
N ASN A 87 30.00 29.14 -0.27
CA ASN A 87 30.84 29.84 0.68
C ASN A 87 30.67 29.27 2.09
N ALA A 88 31.79 29.10 2.79
CA ALA A 88 31.86 28.65 4.18
C ALA A 88 30.93 29.52 5.06
N GLY A 89 29.87 28.93 5.61
CA GLY A 89 28.99 29.66 6.53
C GLY A 89 27.66 29.02 6.89
N VAL A 90 27.15 28.00 6.17
CA VAL A 90 25.86 27.38 6.50
C VAL A 90 25.97 25.86 6.39
N MET A 91 26.41 25.21 7.47
CA MET A 91 26.64 23.75 7.51
C MET A 91 25.40 22.94 7.90
N ASP A 92 24.20 23.54 7.99
CA ASP A 92 23.03 22.84 8.52
C ASP A 92 21.68 23.34 7.97
N ALA A 93 21.65 23.79 6.70
CA ALA A 93 20.40 24.15 6.05
C ALA A 93 19.71 22.90 5.46
N PRO A 94 18.41 22.67 5.73
CA PRO A 94 17.68 21.53 5.18
C PRO A 94 17.67 21.55 3.64
N VAL A 95 17.68 20.38 3.00
CA VAL A 95 17.61 20.26 1.54
C VAL A 95 16.39 21.01 1.02
N SER A 96 16.61 21.86 0.00
CA SER A 96 15.52 22.62 -0.61
C SER A 96 14.49 21.68 -1.23
N SER A 97 13.20 22.06 -1.15
CA SER A 97 12.12 21.31 -1.81
C SER A 97 12.38 21.11 -3.31
N ASP A 98 13.01 22.09 -3.95
CA ASP A 98 13.32 22.10 -5.38
C ASP A 98 14.40 21.08 -5.73
N THR A 99 15.46 20.98 -4.91
CA THR A 99 16.52 20.00 -5.11
C THR A 99 16.04 18.59 -4.83
N ARG A 100 15.19 18.41 -3.81
CA ARG A 100 14.51 17.12 -3.57
C ARG A 100 13.65 16.72 -4.76
N LYS A 101 12.84 17.66 -5.29
CA LYS A 101 12.03 17.44 -6.48
C LYS A 101 12.90 17.06 -7.68
N ALA A 102 14.02 17.76 -7.91
CA ALA A 102 14.95 17.45 -8.99
C ALA A 102 15.53 16.03 -8.89
N PHE A 103 15.83 15.55 -7.68
CA PHE A 103 16.30 14.18 -7.48
C PHE A 103 15.21 13.13 -7.76
N ILE A 104 13.97 13.40 -7.34
CA ILE A 104 12.84 12.51 -7.65
C ILE A 104 12.57 12.50 -9.16
N ASP A 105 12.65 13.66 -9.81
CA ASP A 105 12.53 13.80 -11.27
C ASP A 105 13.64 12.99 -11.99
N LEU A 106 14.88 13.01 -11.48
CA LEU A 106 15.99 12.18 -11.98
C LEU A 106 15.67 10.67 -11.87
N CYS A 107 15.14 10.24 -10.71
CA CYS A 107 14.72 8.85 -10.51
C CYS A 107 13.58 8.45 -11.46
N ARG A 108 12.64 9.36 -11.76
CA ARG A 108 11.57 9.16 -12.76
C ARG A 108 12.13 9.01 -14.17
N CYS A 109 13.04 9.90 -14.57
CA CYS A 109 13.70 9.82 -15.87
C CYS A 109 14.49 8.50 -16.03
N ALA A 110 15.19 8.05 -14.98
CA ALA A 110 15.85 6.75 -14.97
C ALA A 110 14.87 5.59 -15.19
N ARG A 111 13.73 5.57 -14.47
CA ARG A 111 12.66 4.56 -14.67
C ARG A 111 12.15 4.53 -16.10
N LYS A 112 11.93 5.70 -16.70
CA LYS A 112 11.43 5.83 -18.08
C LYS A 112 12.41 5.23 -19.08
N GLU A 113 13.70 5.49 -18.92
CA GLU A 113 14.76 4.93 -19.77
C GLU A 113 14.91 3.41 -19.59
N MET A 114 14.78 2.91 -18.35
CA MET A 114 14.77 1.47 -18.08
C MET A 114 13.62 0.77 -18.82
N CYS A 115 12.41 1.34 -18.80
CA CYS A 115 11.25 0.77 -19.50
C CYS A 115 11.41 0.73 -21.03
N LYS A 116 12.10 1.71 -21.62
CA LYS A 116 12.39 1.74 -23.06
C LYS A 116 13.35 0.63 -23.48
N GLN A 117 14.32 0.28 -22.63
CA GLN A 117 15.30 -0.76 -22.91
C GLN A 117 14.67 -2.17 -22.91
N ASP A 118 13.72 -2.43 -22.00
CA ASP A 118 13.01 -3.71 -21.92
C ASP A 118 11.96 -3.91 -23.04
N GLY A 119 11.42 -2.84 -23.61
CA GLY A 119 10.51 -2.89 -24.78
C GLY A 119 11.20 -3.23 -26.11
N GLY A 120 12.53 -3.26 -26.14
CA GLY A 120 13.38 -3.36 -27.33
C GLY A 120 14.03 -4.71 -27.55
N SER A 121 13.32 -5.84 -27.43
CA SER A 121 13.82 -7.15 -27.87
C SER A 121 12.72 -8.12 -28.27
N LYS A 122 12.05 -7.83 -29.41
CA LYS A 122 11.47 -8.91 -30.22
C LYS A 122 12.64 -9.72 -30.79
N ARG A 123 12.93 -10.86 -30.16
CA ARG A 123 13.88 -11.87 -30.63
C ARG A 123 13.65 -12.16 -32.12
N LYS A 124 14.59 -11.73 -32.98
CA LYS A 124 14.78 -12.37 -34.29
C LYS A 124 15.21 -13.81 -34.00
N ARG A 125 14.26 -14.74 -34.08
CA ARG A 125 14.56 -16.17 -34.09
C ARG A 125 15.32 -16.45 -35.38
N GLY A 126 16.61 -16.75 -35.26
CA GLY A 126 17.46 -17.17 -36.37
C GLY A 126 16.88 -18.41 -37.04
N MET A 127 16.86 -18.39 -38.36
CA MET A 127 16.52 -19.53 -39.19
C MET A 127 17.65 -20.55 -39.15
N LEU A 128 17.29 -21.83 -39.02
CA LEU A 128 18.00 -22.93 -39.66
C LEU A 128 16.99 -23.72 -40.52
N PRO A 129 17.42 -24.28 -41.66
CA PRO A 129 16.54 -24.64 -42.76
C PRO A 129 16.09 -26.09 -42.66
N CYS A 130 14.85 -26.37 -43.07
CA CYS A 130 14.47 -27.72 -43.44
C CYS A 130 13.48 -27.70 -44.60
N GLY A 131 13.86 -28.39 -45.68
CA GLY A 131 12.97 -29.27 -46.44
C GLY A 131 11.87 -28.63 -47.27
N VAL A 132 12.17 -28.48 -48.55
CA VAL A 132 11.26 -28.41 -49.70
C VAL A 132 10.16 -29.49 -49.62
N GLU A 133 8.92 -29.14 -49.97
CA GLU A 133 7.99 -29.89 -50.85
C GLU A 133 6.80 -28.94 -51.16
N GLN A 134 6.34 -28.98 -52.41
CA GLN A 134 5.53 -27.95 -53.08
C GLN A 134 4.02 -28.26 -53.12
N ASN A 135 3.27 -27.22 -53.51
CA ASN A 135 1.99 -27.18 -54.22
C ASN A 135 0.66 -27.16 -53.45
N GLY A 136 -0.16 -26.15 -53.79
CA GLY A 136 -1.62 -26.15 -53.60
C GLY A 136 -2.24 -24.76 -53.45
N GLU A 137 -2.64 -24.16 -54.57
CA GLU A 137 -3.24 -22.83 -54.79
C GLU A 137 -4.43 -22.43 -53.90
N GLY A 138 -4.66 -21.11 -53.70
CA GLY A 138 -5.96 -20.59 -53.26
C GLY A 138 -6.07 -19.16 -52.73
N ASN A 139 -6.24 -18.20 -53.65
CA ASN A 139 -6.97 -16.91 -53.55
C ASN A 139 -6.49 -15.72 -52.67
N LEU A 140 -6.31 -14.59 -53.38
CA LEU A 140 -6.06 -13.22 -52.90
C LEU A 140 -7.27 -12.60 -52.19
N LEU A 141 -7.04 -11.99 -51.02
CA LEU A 141 -7.80 -10.84 -50.51
C LEU A 141 -6.82 -9.89 -49.80
N GLN A 142 -6.67 -8.66 -50.30
CA GLN A 142 -5.88 -7.59 -49.68
C GLN A 142 -6.61 -7.02 -48.44
N PRO A 143 -5.93 -6.76 -47.32
CA PRO A 143 -6.50 -5.96 -46.23
C PRO A 143 -6.52 -4.46 -46.59
N PRO A 144 -7.53 -3.69 -46.15
CA PRO A 144 -7.64 -2.27 -46.46
C PRO A 144 -6.59 -1.43 -45.71
N PRO A 145 -6.24 -0.23 -46.22
CA PRO A 145 -5.19 0.59 -45.63
C PRO A 145 -5.57 1.15 -44.25
N LEU A 146 -4.60 1.10 -43.33
CA LEU A 146 -4.67 1.68 -41.99
C LEU A 146 -4.84 3.22 -42.07
N GLN A 147 -5.91 3.74 -41.49
CA GLN A 147 -6.08 5.18 -41.30
C GLN A 147 -5.46 5.66 -39.96
N PRO A 148 -4.87 6.87 -39.90
CA PRO A 148 -4.27 7.40 -38.68
C PRO A 148 -5.35 7.86 -37.70
N ARG A 149 -5.44 7.21 -36.54
CA ARG A 149 -6.44 7.52 -35.51
C ARG A 149 -6.03 8.78 -34.75
N ARG A 150 -6.66 9.90 -35.10
CA ARG A 150 -6.57 11.20 -34.40
C ARG A 150 -6.89 11.05 -32.91
N SER A 151 -6.21 11.86 -32.10
CA SER A 151 -6.29 11.90 -30.63
C SER A 151 -7.72 11.97 -30.10
N GLN A 152 -8.11 10.97 -29.31
CA GLN A 152 -9.37 10.89 -28.55
C GLN A 152 -9.47 11.88 -27.38
N ARG A 153 -8.79 13.03 -27.45
CA ARG A 153 -8.71 14.01 -26.35
C ARG A 153 -9.78 15.12 -26.42
N GLN A 154 -10.75 15.03 -27.36
CA GLN A 154 -11.74 16.10 -27.56
C GLN A 154 -13.21 15.64 -27.65
N GLN A 155 -13.54 14.39 -27.33
CA GLN A 155 -14.94 13.88 -27.37
C GLN A 155 -15.59 13.57 -26.02
N GLN A 156 -15.01 14.01 -24.89
CA GLN A 156 -15.63 13.82 -23.56
C GLN A 156 -15.99 15.14 -22.85
N ARG A 157 -16.44 16.14 -23.63
CA ARG A 157 -17.35 17.16 -23.09
C ARG A 157 -18.73 16.84 -23.66
N PHE A 158 -19.72 16.67 -22.78
CA PHE A 158 -21.11 16.21 -23.02
C PHE A 158 -21.36 14.69 -22.89
N ARG A 159 -21.40 14.20 -21.64
CA ARG A 159 -22.52 13.38 -21.14
C ARG A 159 -22.82 13.75 -19.69
N LYS A 160 -24.12 13.92 -19.39
CA LYS A 160 -24.73 14.23 -18.09
C LYS A 160 -25.16 12.92 -17.38
N PRO A 161 -25.52 12.97 -16.08
CA PRO A 161 -25.28 11.89 -15.11
C PRO A 161 -26.47 10.91 -15.03
N ALA A 162 -26.20 9.62 -15.11
CA ALA A 162 -27.18 8.56 -14.82
C ALA A 162 -26.47 7.23 -14.53
N ASP A 163 -25.55 7.19 -13.56
CA ASP A 163 -24.86 5.94 -13.17
C ASP A 163 -24.62 5.84 -11.64
N GLU A 164 -25.47 6.47 -10.83
CA GLU A 164 -25.49 6.31 -9.36
C GLU A 164 -26.35 5.13 -8.88
N GLU A 165 -27.09 4.47 -9.78
CA GLU A 165 -28.05 3.42 -9.42
C GLU A 165 -27.59 1.99 -9.81
N ALA A 166 -26.40 1.86 -10.42
CA ALA A 166 -25.87 0.57 -10.88
C ALA A 166 -24.94 -0.14 -9.87
N PHE A 167 -24.54 0.52 -8.78
CA PHE A 167 -23.62 -0.06 -7.80
C PHE A 167 -24.31 -0.68 -6.57
N ALA A 168 -25.61 -0.43 -6.38
CA ALA A 168 -26.42 -1.09 -5.34
C ALA A 168 -26.72 -2.56 -5.68
N MET A 169 -26.74 -2.95 -6.97
CA MET A 169 -27.13 -4.30 -7.40
C MET A 169 -25.99 -5.34 -7.39
N LEU A 170 -24.74 -4.96 -7.13
CA LEU A 170 -23.61 -5.91 -7.08
C LEU A 170 -23.25 -6.38 -5.65
N HIS A 171 -23.90 -5.82 -4.61
CA HIS A 171 -23.74 -6.29 -3.23
C HIS A 171 -24.80 -7.33 -2.81
N GLU A 172 -25.85 -7.56 -3.62
CA GLU A 172 -26.90 -8.54 -3.31
C GLU A 172 -26.72 -9.91 -3.99
N ALA A 173 -25.84 -10.02 -4.99
CA ALA A 173 -25.66 -11.27 -5.75
C ALA A 173 -24.70 -12.29 -5.10
N ALA A 174 -23.94 -11.90 -4.07
CA ALA A 174 -23.04 -12.80 -3.34
C ALA A 174 -23.69 -13.49 -2.13
N GLN A 175 -24.97 -13.21 -1.83
CA GLN A 175 -25.70 -13.76 -0.67
C GLN A 175 -26.78 -14.79 -1.03
N ARG A 176 -26.82 -15.32 -2.26
CA ARG A 176 -27.82 -16.34 -2.65
C ARG A 176 -27.21 -17.58 -3.29
N LYS A 177 -26.40 -18.32 -2.51
CA LYS A 177 -26.15 -19.74 -2.75
C LYS A 177 -25.82 -20.43 -1.42
N ASP A 178 -26.84 -20.61 -0.58
CA ASP A 178 -27.02 -21.87 0.17
C ASP A 178 -28.38 -21.82 0.88
N LEU A 179 -29.44 -22.27 0.21
CA LEU A 179 -30.75 -22.54 0.83
C LEU A 179 -31.54 -23.39 -0.17
N GLY A 180 -31.54 -24.69 0.07
CA GLY A 180 -32.38 -25.61 -0.70
C GLY A 180 -32.00 -27.08 -0.58
N SER A 181 -32.20 -27.67 0.60
CA SER A 181 -32.75 -29.03 0.70
C SER A 181 -33.17 -29.33 2.14
N SER A 182 -34.43 -29.09 2.46
CA SER A 182 -35.09 -29.79 3.56
C SER A 182 -36.41 -30.34 3.04
N LEU A 183 -36.54 -31.67 3.07
CA LEU A 183 -37.83 -32.29 3.28
C LEU A 183 -37.67 -33.41 4.32
N ALA A 184 -38.32 -33.15 5.46
CA ALA A 184 -38.86 -34.07 6.44
C ALA A 184 -37.88 -34.94 7.26
N SER A 185 -37.56 -34.45 8.46
CA SER A 185 -37.92 -35.19 9.67
C SER A 185 -38.19 -34.19 10.78
N GLN A 186 -39.36 -34.29 11.39
CA GLN A 186 -39.71 -33.55 12.59
C GLN A 186 -38.88 -34.12 13.74
N THR A 187 -37.91 -33.35 14.21
CA THR A 187 -37.39 -33.42 15.58
C THR A 187 -37.42 -32.02 16.15
N GLU A 188 -37.86 -31.94 17.39
CA GLU A 188 -38.21 -30.73 18.11
C GLU A 188 -36.98 -29.82 18.35
N ALA A 189 -37.27 -28.57 18.70
CA ALA A 189 -36.33 -27.46 18.69
C ALA A 189 -35.16 -27.60 19.68
N GLU A 190 -33.95 -27.91 19.20
CA GLU A 190 -32.72 -27.84 20.02
C GLU A 190 -31.46 -27.28 19.32
N ASP A 191 -31.47 -26.94 18.03
CA ASP A 191 -30.25 -26.46 17.33
C ASP A 191 -29.96 -24.95 17.46
N GLY A 192 -30.84 -24.20 18.13
CA GLY A 192 -30.73 -22.73 18.26
C GLY A 192 -29.94 -22.24 19.48
N ASN A 193 -29.44 -23.15 20.32
CA ASN A 193 -28.88 -22.82 21.63
C ASN A 193 -27.42 -23.24 21.83
N THR A 194 -26.70 -23.64 20.78
CA THR A 194 -25.26 -23.94 20.85
C THR A 194 -24.42 -22.74 20.47
N CYS A 195 -23.44 -22.38 21.31
CA CYS A 195 -22.51 -21.28 21.08
C CYS A 195 -21.36 -21.75 20.18
N SER A 196 -21.17 -21.11 19.01
CA SER A 196 -20.11 -21.50 18.07
C SER A 196 -18.68 -21.18 18.54
N ILE A 197 -18.51 -20.54 19.71
CA ILE A 197 -17.20 -20.17 20.28
C ILE A 197 -16.73 -21.24 21.26
N CYS A 198 -17.58 -21.64 22.22
CA CYS A 198 -17.25 -22.68 23.20
C CYS A 198 -17.76 -24.07 22.80
N MET A 199 -18.57 -24.16 21.74
CA MET A 199 -19.19 -25.40 21.25
C MET A 199 -20.14 -26.08 22.25
N GLY A 200 -20.56 -25.38 23.30
CA GLY A 200 -21.55 -25.83 24.28
C GLY A 200 -22.81 -24.95 24.28
N ASP A 201 -23.72 -25.19 25.23
CA ASP A 201 -24.97 -24.43 25.34
C ASP A 201 -24.71 -22.93 25.61
N ILE A 202 -25.57 -22.09 25.06
CA ILE A 202 -25.52 -20.64 25.24
C ILE A 202 -25.93 -20.31 26.67
N VAL A 203 -24.94 -19.83 27.43
CA VAL A 203 -25.13 -19.25 28.77
C VAL A 203 -25.16 -17.73 28.64
N GLU A 204 -26.19 -17.08 29.19
CA GLU A 204 -26.42 -15.63 29.08
C GLU A 204 -26.39 -15.17 27.61
N LYS A 205 -27.44 -15.50 26.86
CA LYS A 205 -27.52 -15.27 25.42
C LYS A 205 -27.34 -13.80 25.06
N THR A 206 -26.30 -13.51 24.30
CA THR A 206 -26.12 -12.20 23.65
C THR A 206 -26.28 -12.36 22.14
N THR A 207 -27.18 -11.57 21.56
CA THR A 207 -27.47 -11.58 20.12
C THR A 207 -26.96 -10.30 19.48
N LEU A 208 -26.19 -10.45 18.40
CA LEU A 208 -25.63 -9.33 17.68
C LEU A 208 -26.67 -8.69 16.74
N GLU A 209 -27.05 -7.44 17.03
CA GLU A 209 -28.21 -6.76 16.42
C GLU A 209 -28.19 -6.69 14.89
N LYS A 210 -27.02 -6.49 14.27
CA LYS A 210 -26.94 -6.28 12.80
C LYS A 210 -26.96 -7.59 12.01
N CYS A 211 -26.59 -8.72 12.61
CA CYS A 211 -26.49 -10.01 11.91
C CYS A 211 -27.29 -11.15 12.52
N GLY A 212 -27.89 -10.97 13.69
CA GLY A 212 -28.75 -11.97 14.34
C GLY A 212 -28.04 -13.17 14.97
N HIS A 213 -26.73 -13.37 14.77
CA HIS A 213 -25.99 -14.45 15.43
C HIS A 213 -25.92 -14.28 16.96
N SER A 214 -26.08 -15.38 17.68
CA SER A 214 -26.10 -15.43 19.15
C SER A 214 -24.94 -16.25 19.72
N PHE A 215 -24.45 -15.84 20.89
CA PHE A 215 -23.33 -16.46 21.61
C PHE A 215 -23.54 -16.37 23.12
N CYS A 216 -22.74 -17.09 23.91
CA CYS A 216 -22.63 -16.78 25.34
C CYS A 216 -22.08 -15.36 25.52
N HIS A 217 -22.60 -14.61 26.51
CA HIS A 217 -22.15 -13.25 26.82
C HIS A 217 -20.62 -13.18 27.00
N PHE A 218 -20.06 -14.06 27.84
CA PHE A 218 -18.60 -14.09 28.07
C PHE A 218 -17.80 -14.47 26.82
N CYS A 219 -18.28 -15.44 26.03
CA CYS A 219 -17.59 -15.84 24.80
C CYS A 219 -17.53 -14.69 23.79
N LEU A 220 -18.63 -13.96 23.63
CA LEU A 220 -18.68 -12.80 22.74
C LEU A 220 -17.80 -11.66 23.25
N ASP A 221 -17.81 -11.37 24.56
CA ASP A 221 -16.97 -10.34 25.17
C ASP A 221 -15.47 -10.62 24.92
N GLN A 222 -15.03 -11.87 25.12
CA GLN A 222 -13.65 -12.26 24.84
C GLN A 222 -13.30 -12.17 23.35
N ALA A 223 -14.20 -12.60 22.46
CA ALA A 223 -14.00 -12.45 21.03
C ALA A 223 -13.86 -10.97 20.62
N PHE A 224 -14.67 -10.09 21.19
CA PHE A 224 -14.67 -8.65 20.90
C PHE A 224 -13.46 -7.90 21.44
N LYS A 225 -12.80 -8.41 22.49
CA LYS A 225 -11.49 -7.91 22.94
C LYS A 225 -10.39 -8.14 21.91
N VAL A 226 -10.48 -9.21 21.13
CA VAL A 226 -9.52 -9.51 20.05
C VAL A 226 -9.90 -8.78 18.77
N LYS A 227 -11.15 -8.92 18.34
CA LYS A 227 -11.67 -8.29 17.11
C LYS A 227 -13.16 -8.04 17.26
N LYS A 228 -13.57 -6.78 17.15
CA LYS A 228 -14.99 -6.40 17.18
C LYS A 228 -15.71 -6.78 15.88
N ALA A 229 -15.81 -8.07 15.62
CA ALA A 229 -16.50 -8.63 14.46
C ALA A 229 -17.21 -9.92 14.89
N CYS A 230 -18.36 -10.20 14.28
CA CYS A 230 -19.10 -11.44 14.53
C CYS A 230 -18.20 -12.66 14.25
N PRO A 231 -18.03 -13.61 15.19
CA PRO A 231 -17.23 -14.81 14.97
C PRO A 231 -17.72 -15.72 13.84
N VAL A 232 -19.00 -15.61 13.46
CA VAL A 232 -19.61 -16.41 12.39
C VAL A 232 -19.48 -15.71 11.04
N CYS A 233 -20.09 -14.53 10.88
CA CYS A 233 -20.16 -13.85 9.57
C CYS A 233 -19.13 -12.73 9.38
N ARG A 234 -18.30 -12.45 10.38
CA ARG A 234 -17.25 -11.40 10.37
C ARG A 234 -17.76 -9.97 10.19
N LEU A 235 -19.07 -9.73 10.29
CA LEU A 235 -19.63 -8.38 10.29
C LEU A 235 -19.01 -7.56 11.42
N VAL A 236 -18.44 -6.41 11.10
CA VAL A 236 -17.71 -5.55 12.05
C VAL A 236 -18.68 -4.71 12.89
N TYR A 237 -18.42 -4.66 14.19
CA TYR A 237 -19.16 -3.90 15.19
C TYR A 237 -18.29 -2.76 15.73
N GLY A 238 -18.56 -1.54 15.29
CA GLY A 238 -17.75 -0.36 15.63
C GLY A 238 -16.58 -0.15 14.67
N GLN A 239 -15.53 0.52 15.15
CA GLN A 239 -14.34 0.80 14.34
C GLN A 239 -13.28 -0.28 14.56
N LEU A 240 -12.83 -0.89 13.48
CA LEU A 240 -11.71 -1.82 13.51
C LEU A 240 -10.40 -1.01 13.53
N ILE A 241 -9.59 -1.23 14.56
CA ILE A 241 -8.26 -0.62 14.72
C ILE A 241 -7.26 -1.76 14.83
N GLY A 242 -6.18 -1.70 14.06
CA GLY A 242 -5.11 -2.69 14.10
C GLY A 242 -3.95 -2.26 15.00
N ASN A 243 -2.86 -3.04 14.93
CA ASN A 243 -1.65 -2.85 15.71
C ASN A 243 -0.43 -2.48 14.85
N GLN A 244 -0.60 -1.86 13.68
CA GLN A 244 0.51 -1.24 12.95
C GLN A 244 1.26 -0.25 13.87
N PRO A 245 2.60 -0.20 13.89
CA PRO A 245 3.34 0.79 14.68
C PRO A 245 2.95 2.23 14.36
N ALA A 246 2.73 3.07 15.38
CA ALA A 246 2.23 4.44 15.19
C ALA A 246 3.27 5.41 14.61
N ASN A 247 4.55 5.06 14.65
CA ASN A 247 5.68 5.85 14.13
C ASN A 247 5.91 5.65 12.62
N GLY A 248 5.01 4.97 11.92
CA GLY A 248 5.06 4.81 10.48
C GLY A 248 4.57 6.04 9.71
N SER A 249 5.00 6.15 8.46
CA SER A 249 4.52 7.15 7.51
C SER A 249 4.04 6.50 6.21
N MET A 250 3.04 7.12 5.59
CA MET A 250 2.51 6.76 4.27
C MET A 250 2.63 7.98 3.35
N ILE A 251 3.46 7.87 2.33
CA ILE A 251 3.76 8.91 1.36
C ILE A 251 3.16 8.47 0.02
N VAL A 252 2.60 9.42 -0.73
CA VAL A 252 1.99 9.16 -2.02
C VAL A 252 2.63 10.05 -3.07
N GLU A 253 3.18 9.43 -4.10
CA GLU A 253 3.71 10.10 -5.29
C GLU A 253 2.90 9.68 -6.51
N ARG A 254 2.82 10.56 -7.51
CA ARG A 254 2.14 10.30 -8.78
C ARG A 254 3.12 10.46 -9.92
N ASP A 255 3.09 9.52 -10.85
CA ASP A 255 3.90 9.50 -12.05
C ASP A 255 2.99 9.40 -13.28
N PRO A 256 2.68 10.53 -13.96
CA PRO A 256 1.77 10.52 -15.11
C PRO A 256 2.36 9.82 -16.34
N ASP A 257 3.68 9.61 -16.38
CA ASP A 257 4.38 9.01 -17.52
C ASP A 257 4.56 7.49 -17.36
N LEU A 258 4.30 6.95 -16.17
CA LEU A 258 4.42 5.53 -15.87
C LEU A 258 3.04 4.86 -15.97
N GLU A 259 2.82 4.11 -17.04
CA GLU A 259 1.60 3.31 -17.23
C GLU A 259 1.80 1.89 -16.70
N LEU A 260 0.80 1.37 -15.98
CA LEU A 260 0.83 0.00 -15.48
C LEU A 260 0.19 -0.96 -16.52
N PRO A 261 0.74 -2.18 -16.71
CA PRO A 261 0.16 -3.16 -17.63
C PRO A 261 -1.33 -3.42 -17.35
N GLY A 262 -2.18 -3.29 -18.36
CA GLY A 262 -3.64 -3.44 -18.26
C GLY A 262 -4.39 -2.19 -17.79
N HIS A 263 -3.68 -1.09 -17.57
CA HIS A 263 -4.23 0.22 -17.22
C HIS A 263 -3.61 1.32 -18.09
N GLU A 264 -3.44 1.04 -19.39
CA GLU A 264 -2.87 1.98 -20.36
C GLU A 264 -3.67 3.29 -20.43
N GLY A 265 -2.97 4.40 -20.63
CA GLY A 265 -3.55 5.75 -20.62
C GLY A 265 -3.82 6.35 -19.24
N TYR A 266 -3.52 5.62 -18.17
CA TYR A 266 -3.47 6.15 -16.80
C TYR A 266 -2.02 6.21 -16.30
N GLY A 267 -1.71 7.20 -15.47
CA GLY A 267 -0.42 7.25 -14.76
C GLY A 267 -0.35 6.19 -13.66
N CYS A 268 0.67 6.30 -12.80
CA CYS A 268 0.88 5.42 -11.66
C CYS A 268 0.87 6.23 -10.36
N ILE A 269 0.16 5.71 -9.36
CA ILE A 269 0.25 6.12 -7.97
C ILE A 269 1.28 5.21 -7.28
N CYS A 270 2.34 5.79 -6.76
CA CYS A 270 3.34 5.12 -5.94
C CYS A 270 3.06 5.42 -4.46
N ILE A 271 2.81 4.37 -3.68
CA ILE A 271 2.58 4.46 -2.23
C ILE A 271 3.82 3.95 -1.53
N ILE A 272 4.41 4.79 -0.70
CA ILE A 272 5.64 4.50 0.03
C ILE A 272 5.31 4.47 1.52
N TYR A 273 5.51 3.31 2.13
CA TYR A 273 5.40 3.12 3.57
C TYR A 273 6.79 3.09 4.19
N SER A 274 7.02 3.90 5.21
CA SER A 274 8.30 3.94 5.92
C SER A 274 8.08 3.84 7.42
N PHE A 275 8.76 2.89 8.04
CA PHE A 275 8.74 2.66 9.49
C PHE A 275 10.17 2.66 10.03
N PRO A 276 10.49 3.51 11.01
CA PRO A 276 11.74 3.41 11.74
C PRO A 276 11.75 2.19 12.67
N PRO A 277 12.93 1.72 13.13
CA PRO A 277 13.00 0.70 14.18
C PRO A 277 12.39 1.23 15.49
N GLY A 278 11.92 0.32 16.34
CA GLY A 278 11.28 0.71 17.60
C GLY A 278 11.12 -0.45 18.58
N LEU A 279 10.34 -0.18 19.63
CA LEU A 279 9.98 -1.16 20.66
C LEU A 279 8.50 -1.51 20.52
N GLN A 280 8.19 -2.79 20.70
CA GLN A 280 6.83 -3.30 20.73
C GLN A 280 6.05 -2.68 21.89
N SER A 281 4.94 -2.01 21.60
CA SER A 281 3.95 -1.57 22.60
C SER A 281 3.17 -2.76 23.20
N ILE A 282 2.30 -2.48 24.17
CA ILE A 282 1.48 -3.48 24.89
C ILE A 282 0.52 -4.28 24.00
N GLU A 283 0.23 -3.80 22.80
CA GLU A 283 -0.72 -4.42 21.86
C GLU A 283 -0.02 -5.37 20.86
N HIS A 284 1.30 -5.46 20.93
CA HIS A 284 2.11 -6.34 20.08
C HIS A 284 2.44 -7.65 20.81
N PRO A 285 2.87 -8.70 20.07
CA PRO A 285 3.10 -10.02 20.66
C PRO A 285 4.10 -10.06 21.81
N ASN A 286 5.18 -9.25 21.74
CA ASN A 286 6.24 -9.24 22.74
C ASN A 286 6.55 -7.80 23.21
N PRO A 287 5.75 -7.22 24.11
CA PRO A 287 5.94 -5.85 24.58
C PRO A 287 7.37 -5.58 25.10
N GLY A 288 7.94 -4.44 24.75
CA GLY A 288 9.32 -4.05 25.09
C GLY A 288 10.40 -4.64 24.18
N VAL A 289 10.10 -5.66 23.37
CA VAL A 289 11.07 -6.25 22.42
C VAL A 289 11.25 -5.33 21.20
N ARG A 290 12.50 -5.24 20.72
CA ARG A 290 12.83 -4.45 19.53
C ARG A 290 12.26 -5.07 18.25
N TYR A 291 11.87 -4.21 17.32
CA TYR A 291 11.63 -4.56 15.92
C TYR A 291 12.49 -3.68 15.01
N PRO A 292 13.00 -4.22 13.88
CA PRO A 292 13.68 -3.43 12.88
C PRO A 292 12.69 -2.56 12.08
N GLY A 293 13.18 -1.44 11.56
CA GLY A 293 12.41 -0.59 10.64
C GLY A 293 12.22 -1.26 9.28
N THR A 294 11.30 -0.74 8.47
CA THR A 294 11.09 -1.25 7.11
C THR A 294 10.58 -0.16 6.17
N ASP A 295 10.96 -0.29 4.90
CA ASP A 295 10.48 0.56 3.82
C ASP A 295 9.84 -0.34 2.75
N ARG A 296 8.63 0.03 2.31
CA ARG A 296 7.84 -0.76 1.36
C ARG A 296 7.16 0.13 0.35
N VAL A 297 7.14 -0.32 -0.89
CA VAL A 297 6.53 0.42 -2.00
C VAL A 297 5.41 -0.42 -2.59
N ALA A 298 4.29 0.23 -2.90
CA ALA A 298 3.14 -0.34 -3.58
C ALA A 298 2.67 0.57 -4.71
N TYR A 299 1.98 -0.01 -5.70
CA TYR A 299 1.56 0.67 -6.91
C TYR A 299 0.07 0.49 -7.16
N LEU A 300 -0.57 1.56 -7.63
CA LEU A 300 -1.94 1.57 -8.14
C LEU A 300 -1.97 2.36 -9.46
N PRO A 301 -2.86 2.05 -10.40
CA PRO A 301 -3.08 2.93 -11.55
C PRO A 301 -3.65 4.27 -11.05
N ASP A 302 -3.25 5.38 -11.67
CA ASP A 302 -3.85 6.70 -11.43
C ASP A 302 -5.16 6.85 -12.22
N SER A 303 -6.10 5.95 -11.93
CA SER A 303 -7.45 5.92 -12.49
C SER A 303 -8.49 6.25 -11.42
N PRO A 304 -9.76 6.49 -11.77
CA PRO A 304 -10.82 6.67 -10.78
C PRO A 304 -10.89 5.53 -9.75
N GLU A 305 -10.77 4.27 -10.19
CA GLU A 305 -10.74 3.08 -9.34
C GLU A 305 -9.53 3.09 -8.41
N GLY A 306 -8.34 3.34 -8.96
CA GLY A 306 -7.10 3.38 -8.17
C GLY A 306 -7.11 4.49 -7.12
N ASN A 307 -7.71 5.64 -7.42
CA ASN A 307 -7.91 6.72 -6.45
C ASN A 307 -8.90 6.36 -5.35
N ARG A 308 -9.97 5.61 -5.65
CA ARG A 308 -10.87 5.06 -4.61
C ARG A 308 -10.13 4.09 -3.70
N VAL A 309 -9.34 3.17 -4.27
CA VAL A 309 -8.50 2.25 -3.49
C VAL A 309 -7.50 3.01 -2.63
N LEU A 310 -6.82 4.03 -3.17
CA LEU A 310 -5.91 4.88 -2.40
C LEU A 310 -6.60 5.54 -1.19
N GLY A 311 -7.82 6.05 -1.37
CA GLY A 311 -8.62 6.62 -0.28
C GLY A 311 -8.90 5.60 0.82
N LEU A 312 -9.23 4.36 0.46
CA LEU A 312 -9.43 3.26 1.42
C LEU A 312 -8.12 2.85 2.11
N LEU A 313 -7.00 2.82 1.39
CA LEU A 313 -5.69 2.50 1.97
C LEU A 313 -5.22 3.57 2.96
N ARG A 314 -5.49 4.85 2.69
CA ARG A 314 -5.24 5.94 3.66
C ARG A 314 -6.01 5.70 4.95
N ARG A 315 -7.32 5.46 4.86
CA ARG A 315 -8.16 5.14 6.02
C ARG A 315 -7.66 3.89 6.77
N ALA A 316 -7.31 2.83 6.04
CA ALA A 316 -6.76 1.63 6.64
C ALA A 316 -5.41 1.89 7.34
N PHE A 317 -4.56 2.74 6.79
CA PHE A 317 -3.30 3.14 7.42
C PHE A 317 -3.53 3.95 8.71
N GLU A 318 -4.45 4.92 8.68
CA GLU A 318 -4.88 5.70 9.84
C GLU A 318 -5.47 4.81 10.94
N GLN A 319 -6.22 3.79 10.54
CA GLN A 319 -6.77 2.77 11.44
C GLN A 319 -5.76 1.68 11.82
N ARG A 320 -4.49 1.82 11.43
CA ARG A 320 -3.40 0.90 11.79
C ARG A 320 -3.60 -0.53 11.29
N LEU A 321 -4.25 -0.69 10.13
CA LEU A 321 -4.65 -1.99 9.54
C LEU A 321 -3.73 -2.51 8.44
N ILE A 322 -2.84 -1.69 7.87
CA ILE A 322 -2.00 -2.10 6.73
C ILE A 322 -0.89 -3.05 7.16
N PHE A 323 -0.27 -2.79 8.31
CA PHE A 323 0.83 -3.58 8.85
C PHE A 323 0.54 -4.11 10.25
N THR A 324 1.36 -5.05 10.68
CA THR A 324 1.37 -5.59 12.03
C THR A 324 2.80 -5.99 12.41
N ILE A 325 3.06 -6.22 13.71
CA ILE A 325 4.29 -6.87 14.16
C ILE A 325 4.02 -8.35 14.36
N GLY A 326 4.83 -9.19 13.73
CA GLY A 326 4.69 -10.63 13.83
C GLY A 326 5.83 -11.37 13.17
N THR A 327 5.51 -12.53 12.59
CA THR A 327 6.45 -13.41 11.92
C THR A 327 6.35 -13.23 10.41
N SER A 328 7.47 -12.91 9.76
CA SER A 328 7.56 -12.80 8.30
C SER A 328 7.34 -14.16 7.65
N MET A 329 6.26 -14.31 6.88
CA MET A 329 5.96 -15.59 6.20
C MET A 329 7.04 -16.03 5.22
N THR A 330 7.78 -15.10 4.61
CA THR A 330 8.80 -15.42 3.60
C THR A 330 10.16 -15.77 4.19
N THR A 331 10.46 -15.30 5.40
CA THR A 331 11.80 -15.45 6.00
C THR A 331 11.79 -16.16 7.35
N GLY A 332 10.62 -16.37 7.95
CA GLY A 332 10.47 -16.91 9.30
C GLY A 332 10.90 -15.96 10.43
N MET A 333 11.41 -14.77 10.12
CA MET A 333 11.87 -13.81 11.13
C MET A 333 10.71 -13.32 11.99
N GLN A 334 10.87 -13.39 13.31
CA GLN A 334 9.91 -12.91 14.30
C GLN A 334 10.21 -11.46 14.69
N ASN A 335 9.24 -10.79 15.34
CA ASN A 335 9.39 -9.42 15.85
C ASN A 335 9.70 -8.41 14.74
N VAL A 336 9.11 -8.59 13.55
CA VAL A 336 9.31 -7.70 12.41
C VAL A 336 8.00 -7.12 11.91
N ILE A 337 8.07 -5.98 11.23
CA ILE A 337 6.91 -5.37 10.57
C ILE A 337 6.56 -6.17 9.31
N THR A 338 5.34 -6.69 9.30
CA THR A 338 4.80 -7.52 8.22
C THR A 338 3.53 -6.91 7.65
N TRP A 339 3.24 -7.22 6.39
CA TRP A 339 1.91 -6.93 5.83
C TRP A 339 0.86 -7.63 6.67
N ASN A 340 -0.26 -6.97 6.90
CA ASN A 340 -1.45 -7.57 7.49
C ASN A 340 -2.34 -8.15 6.36
N ASP A 341 -3.66 -8.18 6.54
CA ASP A 341 -4.63 -8.80 5.62
C ASP A 341 -4.96 -7.97 4.35
N ILE A 342 -4.22 -6.91 4.05
CA ILE A 342 -4.48 -6.04 2.88
C ILE A 342 -3.34 -6.19 1.86
N HIS A 343 -3.63 -6.88 0.76
CA HIS A 343 -2.66 -7.13 -0.30
C HIS A 343 -2.31 -5.86 -1.08
N HIS A 344 -1.01 -5.74 -1.38
CA HIS A 344 -0.46 -4.64 -2.17
C HIS A 344 0.30 -5.19 -3.38
N LYS A 345 0.21 -4.49 -4.52
CA LYS A 345 1.08 -4.75 -5.66
C LYS A 345 2.41 -4.04 -5.42
N THR A 346 3.44 -4.80 -5.07
CA THR A 346 4.79 -4.29 -4.79
C THR A 346 5.72 -4.33 -6.00
N SER A 347 5.19 -4.73 -7.16
CA SER A 347 5.88 -4.72 -8.44
C SER A 347 4.93 -4.16 -9.50
N ILE A 348 5.48 -3.37 -10.42
CA ILE A 348 4.77 -2.87 -11.60
C ILE A 348 4.74 -3.90 -12.74
N TRP A 349 5.52 -4.99 -12.63
CA TRP A 349 5.60 -6.07 -13.62
C TRP A 349 5.36 -7.44 -12.96
N GLY A 350 4.79 -8.38 -13.70
CA GLY A 350 4.74 -9.80 -13.32
C GLY A 350 3.89 -10.10 -12.08
N GLY A 351 2.61 -10.44 -12.31
CA GLY A 351 1.73 -11.03 -11.31
C GLY A 351 0.99 -12.24 -11.88
N PRO A 352 0.42 -13.12 -11.03
CA PRO A 352 -0.50 -14.16 -11.48
C PRO A 352 -1.65 -13.50 -12.26
N ARG A 353 -2.00 -14.09 -13.40
CA ARG A 353 -3.17 -13.69 -14.20
C ARG A 353 -4.44 -14.25 -13.61
#